data_AF-K9SSJ2-F1
#
_entry.id   AF-K9SSJ2-F1
#
_cell.length_a   1.000
_cell.length_b   1.000
_cell.length_c   1.000
_cell.angle_alpha   90.00
_cell.angle_beta   90.00
_cell.angle_gamma   90.00
#
_symmetry.space_group_name_H-M   'P 1'
#
loop_
_entity.id
_entity.type
_entity.pdbx_description
1 polymer ?
#
loop_
_entity_poly.entity_id
_entity_poly.type
_entity_poly.pdbx_seq_one_letter_code
_entity_poly.pdbx_strand_id
1 'polypeptide(L)'
;MSNQIWTATGIQMIYPEVPEWQDVSDHVLIELIENYQDEPSCATSAILELSLRQPEVAKNLAHWLILENDADKWLKSAALDVITYLLH
;
A
#
# COMPACT_ATOMS: atom_id res chain seq x y z
N MET A 1 17.86 -3.96 -20.78
CA MET A 1 17.33 -3.54 -19.46
C MET A 1 15.84 -3.74 -19.54
N SER A 2 15.33 -4.84 -18.99
CA SER A 2 13.92 -5.20 -19.13
C SER A 2 13.11 -4.44 -18.08
N ASN A 3 12.23 -3.54 -18.52
CA ASN A 3 11.16 -2.99 -17.69
C ASN A 3 10.21 -4.14 -17.36
N GLN A 4 10.37 -4.73 -16.18
CA GLN A 4 9.36 -5.65 -15.66
C GLN A 4 8.25 -4.80 -15.04
N ILE A 5 7.09 -4.84 -15.68
CA ILE A 5 5.83 -4.31 -15.17
C ILE A 5 5.32 -5.38 -14.21
N TRP A 6 5.27 -5.06 -12.92
CA TRP A 6 4.86 -5.99 -11.88
C TRP A 6 3.41 -5.71 -11.50
N THR A 7 2.57 -6.75 -11.51
CA THR A 7 1.17 -6.64 -11.08
C THR A 7 1.04 -7.06 -9.61
N ALA A 8 0.01 -6.55 -8.92
CA ALA A 8 -0.30 -6.91 -7.53
C ALA A 8 -0.25 -8.43 -7.26
N THR A 9 -0.81 -9.22 -8.16
CA THR A 9 -0.86 -10.70 -8.12
C THR A 9 0.51 -11.38 -8.25
N GLY A 10 1.52 -10.70 -8.81
CA GLY A 10 2.86 -11.25 -9.00
C GLY A 10 3.72 -11.26 -7.73
N ILE A 11 3.42 -10.39 -6.76
CA ILE A 11 4.26 -10.22 -5.56
C ILE A 11 4.29 -11.48 -4.69
N GLN A 12 3.14 -12.14 -4.48
CA GLN A 12 3.06 -13.34 -3.63
C GLN A 12 3.80 -14.56 -4.20
N MET A 13 3.98 -14.63 -5.53
CA MET A 13 4.70 -15.74 -6.17
C MET A 13 6.22 -15.59 -6.12
N ILE A 14 6.71 -14.36 -5.92
CA ILE A 14 8.15 -14.04 -5.94
C ILE A 14 8.73 -13.97 -4.53
N TYR A 15 7.93 -13.53 -3.55
CA TYR A 15 8.35 -13.41 -2.15
C TYR A 15 7.62 -14.45 -1.28
N PRO A 16 8.15 -15.68 -1.17
CA PRO A 16 7.60 -16.70 -0.27
C PRO A 16 7.83 -16.37 1.22
N GLU A 17 8.62 -15.34 1.52
CA GLU A 17 8.80 -14.70 2.83
C GLU A 17 8.36 -13.21 2.74
N VAL A 18 8.23 -12.51 3.88
CA VAL A 18 7.77 -11.11 3.96
C VAL A 18 8.43 -10.27 2.86
N PRO A 19 7.67 -9.58 1.98
CA PRO A 19 8.25 -8.85 0.86
C PRO A 19 9.24 -7.78 1.35
N GLU A 20 10.35 -7.62 0.64
CA GLU A 20 11.25 -6.48 0.80
C GLU A 20 10.56 -5.24 0.17
N TRP A 21 9.64 -4.63 0.91
CA TRP A 21 8.76 -3.55 0.43
C TRP A 21 9.52 -2.33 -0.12
N GLN A 22 10.75 -2.11 0.36
CA GLN A 22 11.68 -1.08 -0.13
C GLN A 22 12.03 -1.25 -1.61
N ASP A 23 12.03 -2.48 -2.13
CA ASP A 23 12.37 -2.80 -3.53
C ASP A 23 11.14 -2.79 -4.45
N VAL A 24 9.94 -2.78 -3.87
CA VAL A 24 8.69 -2.65 -4.63
C VAL A 24 8.59 -1.21 -5.14
N SER A 25 8.33 -1.04 -6.43
CA SER A 25 8.21 0.29 -7.02
C SER A 25 6.93 1.00 -6.59
N ASP A 26 6.96 2.33 -6.50
CA ASP A 26 5.84 3.14 -6.00
C ASP A 26 4.53 2.88 -6.74
N HIS A 27 4.58 2.66 -8.07
CA HIS A 27 3.37 2.37 -8.85
C HIS A 27 2.67 1.08 -8.41
N VAL A 28 3.44 0.07 -8.00
CA VAL A 28 2.89 -1.21 -7.52
C VAL A 28 2.35 -1.05 -6.12
N LEU A 29 3.00 -0.26 -5.27
CA LEU A 29 2.47 0.07 -3.95
C LEU A 29 1.12 0.77 -4.07
N ILE A 30 0.99 1.73 -4.99
CA ILE A 30 -0.28 2.42 -5.27
C ILE A 30 -1.32 1.43 -5.80
N GLU A 31 -0.98 0.58 -6.77
CA GLU A 31 -1.90 -0.43 -7.33
C GLU A 31 -2.43 -1.40 -6.26
N LEU A 32 -1.57 -1.83 -5.32
CA LEU A 32 -1.97 -2.68 -4.19
C LEU A 32 -2.96 -1.98 -3.26
N ILE A 33 -2.82 -0.67 -3.07
CA ILE A 33 -3.71 0.12 -2.23
C ILE A 33 -5.04 0.38 -2.95
N GLU A 34 -5.01 0.71 -4.24
CA GLU A 34 -6.20 0.97 -5.04
C GLU A 34 -7.06 -0.30 -5.24
N ASN A 35 -6.42 -1.47 -5.36
CA ASN A 35 -7.07 -2.77 -5.49
C ASN A 35 -7.05 -3.56 -4.18
N TYR A 36 -7.21 -2.88 -3.04
CA TYR A 36 -7.10 -3.50 -1.72
C TYR A 36 -8.07 -4.66 -1.49
N GLN A 37 -9.18 -4.76 -2.24
CA GLN A 37 -10.14 -5.85 -2.10
C GLN A 37 -9.53 -7.21 -2.49
N ASP A 38 -8.57 -7.22 -3.41
CA ASP A 38 -7.92 -8.45 -3.87
C ASP A 38 -6.94 -8.97 -2.82
N GLU A 39 -6.17 -8.08 -2.19
CA GLU A 39 -5.12 -8.42 -1.22
C GLU A 39 -4.99 -7.37 -0.09
N PRO A 40 -5.92 -7.34 0.89
CA PRO A 40 -5.99 -6.27 1.91
C PRO A 40 -4.80 -6.23 2.86
N SER A 41 -4.16 -7.39 3.10
CA SER A 41 -2.93 -7.46 3.88
C SER A 41 -1.75 -6.79 3.16
N CYS A 42 -1.66 -6.95 1.83
CA CYS A 42 -0.65 -6.28 1.03
C CYS A 42 -0.91 -4.78 0.94
N ALA A 43 -2.17 -4.36 0.80
CA ALA A 43 -2.55 -2.93 0.84
C ALA A 43 -2.12 -2.25 2.14
N THR A 44 -2.25 -2.95 3.27
CA THR A 44 -1.85 -2.45 4.59
C THR A 44 -0.34 -2.21 4.67
N SER A 45 0.49 -3.17 4.23
CA SER A 45 1.94 -2.96 4.19
C SER A 45 2.35 -1.91 3.15
N ALA A 46 1.65 -1.86 2.01
CA ALA A 46 1.94 -0.92 0.94
C ALA A 46 1.68 0.53 1.34
N ILE A 47 0.58 0.84 2.06
CA ILE A 47 0.30 2.22 2.49
C ILE A 47 1.31 2.72 3.52
N LEU A 48 1.81 1.83 4.39
CA LEU A 48 2.86 2.15 5.36
C LEU A 48 4.18 2.43 4.66
N GLU A 49 4.61 1.57 3.74
CA GLU A 49 5.84 1.78 2.97
C GLU A 49 5.76 3.05 2.10
N LEU A 50 4.63 3.25 1.42
CA LEU A 50 4.42 4.43 0.58
C LEU A 50 4.45 5.72 1.42
N SER A 51 4.02 5.69 2.68
CA SER A 51 4.10 6.86 3.57
C SER A 51 5.53 7.34 3.84
N LEU A 52 6.51 6.44 3.79
CA LEU A 52 7.93 6.75 3.97
C LEU A 52 8.55 7.35 2.70
N ARG A 53 8.03 6.98 1.53
CA ARG A 53 8.63 7.28 0.21
C ARG A 53 7.93 8.40 -0.53
N GLN A 54 6.61 8.39 -0.52
CA GLN A 54 5.74 9.40 -1.15
C GLN A 54 4.65 9.87 -0.18
N PRO A 55 5.01 10.68 0.84
CA PRO A 55 4.10 11.10 1.91
C PRO A 55 2.78 11.72 1.42
N GLU A 56 2.85 12.60 0.42
CA GLU A 56 1.67 13.29 -0.12
C GLU A 56 0.70 12.32 -0.82
N VAL A 57 1.23 11.36 -1.57
CA VAL A 57 0.41 10.35 -2.25
C VAL A 57 -0.21 9.41 -1.22
N ALA A 58 0.58 8.94 -0.27
CA ALA A 58 0.11 8.08 0.82
C ALA A 58 -0.99 8.76 1.64
N LYS A 59 -0.84 10.05 1.96
CA LYS A 59 -1.88 10.81 2.69
C LYS A 59 -3.20 10.87 1.94
N ASN A 60 -3.17 11.12 0.63
CA ASN A 60 -4.37 11.17 -0.21
C ASN A 60 -5.06 9.80 -0.26
N LEU A 61 -4.29 8.73 -0.45
CA LEU A 61 -4.81 7.36 -0.46
C LEU A 61 -5.35 6.95 0.92
N ALA A 62 -4.69 7.34 2.00
CA ALA A 62 -5.16 7.09 3.36
C ALA A 62 -6.50 7.81 3.66
N HIS A 63 -6.66 9.06 3.22
CA HIS A 63 -7.93 9.78 3.32
C HIS A 63 -9.03 9.06 2.54
N TRP A 64 -8.73 8.55 1.34
CA TRP A 64 -9.67 7.77 0.54
C TRP A 64 -10.08 6.46 1.25
N LEU A 65 -9.12 5.66 1.71
CA LEU A 65 -9.35 4.37 2.38
C LEU A 65 -10.26 4.45 3.62
N ILE A 66 -10.20 5.55 4.37
CA ILE A 66 -11.04 5.74 5.57
C ILE A 66 -12.53 5.88 5.19
N LEU A 67 -12.80 6.44 4.02
CA LEU A 67 -14.15 6.67 3.51
C LEU A 67 -14.72 5.43 2.80
N GLU A 68 -13.87 4.50 2.36
CA GLU A 68 -14.31 3.28 1.69
C GLU A 68 -15.06 2.35 2.64
N ASN A 69 -16.27 1.92 2.27
CA ASN A 69 -17.10 1.07 3.13
C ASN A 69 -16.52 -0.34 3.28
N ASP A 70 -15.91 -0.85 2.21
CA ASP A 70 -15.46 -2.24 2.12
C ASP A 70 -14.02 -2.42 2.62
N ALA A 71 -13.29 -1.33 2.93
CA ALA A 71 -11.98 -1.42 3.55
C ALA A 71 -12.12 -1.95 4.98
N ASP A 72 -11.35 -2.99 5.29
CA ASP A 72 -11.39 -3.61 6.61
C ASP A 72 -10.83 -2.68 7.70
N LYS A 73 -11.11 -3.03 8.96
CA LYS A 73 -10.71 -2.22 10.11
C LYS A 73 -9.19 -2.07 10.25
N TRP A 74 -8.40 -3.01 9.76
CA TRP A 74 -6.93 -2.98 9.88
C TRP A 74 -6.34 -2.05 8.84
N LEU A 75 -6.81 -2.12 7.60
CA LEU A 75 -6.42 -1.19 6.54
C LEU A 75 -6.80 0.25 6.89
N LYS A 76 -8.01 0.46 7.45
CA LYS A 76 -8.42 1.78 7.98
C LYS A 76 -7.57 2.26 9.15
N SER A 77 -7.17 1.35 10.04
CA SER A 77 -6.25 1.68 11.13
C SER A 77 -4.90 2.14 10.59
N ALA A 78 -4.32 1.41 9.63
CA ALA A 78 -3.05 1.79 9.01
C ALA A 78 -3.15 3.14 8.27
N ALA A 79 -4.26 3.40 7.57
CA ALA A 79 -4.51 4.70 6.95
C ALA A 79 -4.55 5.84 7.98
N LEU A 80 -5.20 5.63 9.14
CA LEU A 80 -5.23 6.61 10.23
C LEU A 80 -3.85 6.85 10.83
N ASP A 81 -3.04 5.80 10.99
CA ASP A 81 -1.67 5.90 11.47
C ASP A 81 -0.82 6.74 10.52
N VAL A 82 -0.94 6.53 9.21
CA VAL A 82 -0.26 7.34 8.18
C VAL A 82 -0.65 8.81 8.28
N ILE A 83 -1.95 9.12 8.40
CA ILE A 83 -2.40 10.51 8.55
C ILE A 83 -1.82 11.15 9.82
N THR A 84 -1.85 10.43 10.93
CA THR A 84 -1.37 10.92 12.23
C THR A 84 0.14 11.14 12.21
N TYR A 85 0.88 10.22 11.58
CA TYR A 85 2.32 10.30 11.42
C TYR A 85 2.73 11.54 10.59
N LEU A 86 2.02 11.80 9.50
CA LEU A 86 2.33 12.91 8.58
C LEU A 86 1.84 14.30 9.05
N LEU A 87 1.18 14.39 10.20
CA LEU A 87 0.78 15.66 10.83
C LEU A 87 1.82 16.20 11.82
N HIS A 88 2.85 15.40 12.14
CA HIS A 88 3.96 15.77 13.04
C HIS A 88 5.24 16.06 12.25
#